data_AF-A0A6B2M6A5-F1
#
_entry.id   AF-A0A6B2M6A5-F1
#
_cell.length_a   1.000
_cell.length_b   1.000
_cell.length_c   1.000
_cell.angle_alpha   90.00
_cell.angle_beta   90.00
_cell.angle_gamma   90.00
#
_symmetry.space_group_name_H-M   'P 1'
#
loop_
_entity.id
_entity.type
_entity.pdbx_description
1 polymer ?
#
loop_
_entity_poly.entity_id
_entity_poly.type
_entity_poly.pdbx_seq_one_letter_code
_entity_poly.pdbx_strand_id
1 'polypeptide(L)' 'AIAGETLAEAQKHVEQNLGVALQPGGTHDVFATHNALLGLEDGLYLEAIATNPDAAQPQRPRWFDLDR' A
#
# COMPACT_ATOMS: atom_id res chain seq x y z
N ALA A 1 0.52 -4.97 -6.53
CA ALA A 1 0.19 -3.81 -5.68
C ALA A 1 0.05 -2.56 -6.55
N ILE A 2 -0.72 -1.57 -6.08
CA ILE A 2 -0.78 -0.22 -6.62
C ILE A 2 0.00 0.65 -5.64
N ALA A 3 1.16 1.14 -6.08
CA ALA A 3 1.99 2.05 -5.31
C ALA A 3 1.54 3.50 -5.56
N GLY A 4 1.51 4.32 -4.51
CA GLY A 4 1.22 5.75 -4.62
C GLY A 4 2.11 6.59 -3.70
N GLU A 5 2.16 7.90 -3.94
CA GLU A 5 2.89 8.85 -3.10
C GLU A 5 2.33 8.82 -1.66
N THR A 6 1.01 8.71 -1.53
CA THR A 6 0.32 8.44 -0.27
C THR A 6 -0.58 7.21 -0.37
N LEU A 7 -0.83 6.55 0.78
CA LEU A 7 -1.75 5.41 0.83
C LEU A 7 -3.18 5.83 0.46
N ALA A 8 -3.57 7.05 0.85
CA ALA A 8 -4.89 7.59 0.52
C ALA A 8 -5.10 7.74 -1.01
N GLU A 9 -4.08 8.17 -1.75
CA GLU A 9 -4.16 8.27 -3.21
C GLU A 9 -4.18 6.90 -3.89
N ALA A 10 -3.32 5.97 -3.46
CA ALA A 10 -3.31 4.61 -3.97
C ALA A 10 -4.65 3.90 -3.71
N GLN A 11 -5.19 4.04 -2.50
CA GLN A 11 -6.51 3.51 -2.12
C GLN A 11 -7.60 4.13 -3.00
N LYS A 12 -7.68 5.46 -3.07
CA LYS A 12 -8.67 6.17 -3.90
C LYS A 12 -8.60 5.73 -5.36
N HIS A 13 -7.41 5.55 -5.93
CA HIS A 13 -7.25 5.08 -7.29
C HIS A 13 -7.88 3.71 -7.50
N VAL A 14 -7.62 2.77 -6.60
CA VAL A 14 -8.21 1.42 -6.66
C VAL A 14 -9.73 1.48 -6.48
N GLU A 15 -10.23 2.18 -5.46
CA GLU A 15 -11.67 2.25 -5.16
C GLU A 15 -12.47 2.88 -6.30
N GLN A 16 -11.93 3.93 -6.95
CA GLN A 16 -12.58 4.59 -8.08
C GLN A 16 -12.66 3.71 -9.33
N ASN A 17 -11.66 2.86 -9.57
CA ASN A 17 -11.62 2.01 -10.76
C ASN A 17 -12.35 0.68 -10.57
N LEU A 18 -12.40 0.16 -9.34
CA LEU A 18 -13.02 -1.14 -9.05
C LEU A 18 -14.39 -1.02 -8.39
N GLY A 19 -14.75 0.15 -7.86
CA GLY A 19 -16.05 0.38 -7.20
C GLY A 19 -16.20 -0.31 -5.83
N VAL A 20 -15.11 -0.80 -5.25
CA VAL A 20 -15.09 -1.52 -3.97
C VAL A 20 -14.07 -0.87 -3.04
N ALA A 21 -14.47 -0.65 -1.78
CA ALA A 21 -13.62 -0.08 -0.74
C ALA A 21 -12.54 -1.06 -0.26
N LEU A 22 -11.31 -0.59 -0.09
CA LEU A 22 -10.27 -1.38 0.57
C LEU A 22 -10.48 -1.37 2.08
N GLN A 23 -9.98 -2.40 2.74
CA GLN A 23 -9.90 -2.47 4.19
C GLN A 23 -8.52 -2.02 4.67
N PRO A 24 -8.42 -1.45 5.88
CA PRO A 24 -7.12 -1.17 6.50
C PRO A 24 -6.25 -2.42 6.51
N GLY A 25 -5.02 -2.30 6.02
CA GLY A 25 -4.03 -3.35 6.08
C GLY A 25 -3.17 -3.20 7.33
N GLY A 26 -1.85 -3.26 7.16
CA GLY A 26 -0.86 -3.13 8.22
C GLY A 26 0.33 -2.26 7.82
N THR A 27 1.35 -2.29 8.69
CA THR A 27 2.63 -1.62 8.51
C THR A 27 3.74 -2.64 8.30
N HIS A 28 4.73 -2.29 7.49
CA HIS A 28 5.90 -3.12 7.21
C HIS A 28 7.16 -2.43 7.74
N ASP A 29 7.59 -2.77 8.94
CA ASP A 29 8.72 -2.09 9.61
C ASP A 29 10.03 -2.19 8.82
N VAL A 30 10.25 -3.32 8.16
CA VAL A 30 11.47 -3.61 7.40
C VAL A 30 11.64 -2.68 6.20
N PHE A 31 10.53 -2.29 5.57
CA PHE A 31 10.50 -1.47 4.36
C PHE A 31 9.89 -0.08 4.60
N ALA A 32 9.52 0.25 5.83
CA ALA A 32 8.88 1.51 6.19
C ALA A 32 7.72 1.88 5.26
N THR A 33 6.83 0.92 4.96
CA THR A 33 5.62 1.10 4.16
C THR A 33 4.38 0.75 4.97
N HIS A 34 3.21 1.17 4.50
CA HIS A 34 1.90 0.76 5.01
C HIS A 34 0.94 0.47 3.85
N ASN A 35 -0.11 -0.30 4.11
CA ASN A 35 -1.01 -0.73 3.05
C ASN A 35 -2.50 -0.74 3.44
N ALA A 36 -3.32 -0.87 2.41
CA ALA A 36 -4.73 -1.22 2.47
C ALA A 36 -4.97 -2.38 1.50
N LEU A 37 -5.92 -3.24 1.81
CA LEU A 37 -6.11 -4.52 1.13
C LEU A 37 -7.53 -4.68 0.61
N LEU A 38 -7.67 -5.30 -0.55
CA LEU A 38 -8.93 -5.86 -1.05
C LEU A 38 -8.74 -7.37 -1.21
N GLY A 39 -9.51 -8.14 -0.43
CA GLY A 39 -9.54 -9.59 -0.58
C GLY A 39 -10.19 -10.00 -1.90
N LEU A 40 -9.60 -11.00 -2.56
CA LEU A 40 -10.12 -11.64 -3.76
C LEU A 40 -10.36 -13.13 -3.46
N GLU A 41 -10.91 -13.86 -4.42
CA GLU A 41 -11.12 -15.31 -4.29
C GLU A 41 -9.79 -16.06 -4.14
N ASP A 42 -9.87 -17.29 -3.62
CA ASP A 42 -8.74 -18.21 -3.46
C ASP A 42 -7.55 -17.68 -2.64
N GLY A 43 -7.83 -16.77 -1.70
CA GLY A 43 -6.80 -16.18 -0.84
C GLY A 43 -5.91 -15.15 -1.54
N LEU A 44 -6.27 -14.75 -2.75
CA LEU A 44 -5.63 -13.65 -3.45
C LEU A 44 -6.05 -12.31 -2.85
N TYR A 45 -5.24 -11.28 -3.10
CA TYR A 45 -5.55 -9.92 -2.68
C TYR A 45 -4.95 -8.89 -3.63
N LEU A 46 -5.58 -7.73 -3.67
CA LEU A 46 -5.02 -6.51 -4.21
C LEU A 46 -4.55 -5.62 -3.06
N GLU A 47 -3.38 -5.03 -3.24
CA GLU A 47 -2.75 -4.17 -2.24
C GLU A 47 -2.57 -2.76 -2.80
N ALA A 48 -3.07 -1.76 -2.09
CA ALA A 48 -2.63 -0.37 -2.22
C ALA A 48 -1.53 -0.13 -1.17
N ILE A 49 -0.40 0.43 -1.57
CA ILE A 49 0.78 0.57 -0.71
C ILE A 49 1.45 1.93 -0.90
N ALA A 50 1.98 2.49 0.19
CA ALA A 50 2.79 3.70 0.16
C ALA A 50 3.85 3.70 1.28
N THR A 51 4.77 4.66 1.24
CA THR A 51 5.69 4.93 2.34
C THR A 51 4.91 5.30 3.60
N ASN A 52 5.27 4.70 4.74
CA ASN A 52 4.69 5.05 6.03
C ASN A 52 5.44 6.30 6.58
N PRO A 53 4.77 7.47 6.69
CA PRO A 53 5.42 8.69 7.18
C PRO A 53 5.81 8.63 8.67
N ASP A 54 5.19 7.73 9.43
CA ASP A 54 5.45 7.55 10.87
C ASP A 54 6.59 6.56 11.13
N ALA A 55 7.09 5.88 10.09
CA ALA A 55 8.20 4.93 10.21
C ALA A 55 9.55 5.63 10.01
N ALA A 56 10.56 5.16 10.73
CA ALA A 56 11.94 5.61 10.52
C ALA A 56 12.41 5.28 9.09
N GLN A 57 13.33 6.08 8.55
CA GLN A 57 13.90 5.82 7.23
C GLN A 57 14.65 4.47 7.24
N PRO A 58 14.32 3.56 6.31
CA PRO A 58 14.93 2.25 6.29
C PRO A 58 16.37 2.33 5.76
N GLN A 59 17.23 1.41 6.20
CA GLN A 59 18.61 1.29 5.70
C GLN A 59 18.70 0.57 4.35
N ARG A 60 17.57 0.42 3.66
CA ARG A 60 17.43 -0.32 2.40
C ARG A 60 16.34 0.33 1.54
N PRO A 61 16.36 0.12 0.22
CA PRO A 61 15.28 0.58 -0.65
C PRO A 61 13.93 0.02 -0.22
N ARG A 62 12.90 0.86 -0.30
CA ARG A 62 11.51 0.46 -0.11
C ARG A 62 11.02 -0.38 -1.30
N TRP A 63 9.97 -1.16 -1.08
CA TRP A 63 9.34 -1.91 -2.17
C TRP A 63 8.82 -0.99 -3.26
N PHE A 64 8.68 -1.55 -4.47
CA PHE A 64 8.06 -0.89 -5.62
C PHE A 64 8.70 0.43 -6.04
N ASP A 65 9.99 0.64 -5.71
CA ASP A 65 10.76 1.84 -6.07
C ASP A 65 10.14 3.14 -5.51
N LEU A 66 9.46 3.04 -4.35
CA LEU A 66 8.81 4.16 -3.64
C LEU A 66 9.77 5.26 -3.13
N ASP A 67 11.07 5.12 -3.38
CA ASP A 67 12.10 6.10 -3.00
C ASP A 67 12.48 7.07 -4.14
N ARG A 68 11.80 7.01 -5.30
CA ARG A 68 12.07 7.85 -6.48
C ARG A 68 11.04 8.94 -6.75
#